data_AF-A0A6H3NTI1-F1
#
_entry.id   AF-A0A6H3NTI1-F1
#
_cell.length_a   1.000
_cell.length_b   1.000
_cell.length_c   1.000
_cell.angle_alpha   90.00
_cell.angle_beta   90.00
_cell.angle_gamma   90.00
#
_symmetry.space_group_name_H-M   'P 1'
#
loop_
_entity.id
_entity.type
_entity.pdbx_description
1 polymer ?
#
loop_
_entity_poly.entity_id
_entity_poly.type
_entity_poly.pdbx_seq_one_letter_code
_entity_poly.pdbx_strand_id
1 'polypeptide(L)'
;MYQISEVLNLIFDSVGLLITLRLLTAGLIPKFHFLILGFLCIWLSNIFTVVEGFWFHDFFNLLEHSFYFLASILFLVSLKKEILV
;
A
#
# COMPACT_ATOMS: atom_id res chain seq x y z
N MET A 1 18.76 4.85 6.83
CA MET A 1 17.54 5.20 6.09
C MET A 1 17.35 6.71 6.18
N TYR A 2 17.11 7.41 5.06
CA TYR A 2 16.82 8.84 5.12
C TYR A 2 15.35 8.98 5.51
N GLN A 3 15.08 9.25 6.79
CA GLN A 3 13.73 9.40 7.35
C GLN A 3 12.86 10.37 6.53
N ILE A 4 13.48 11.40 5.95
CA ILE A 4 12.83 12.36 5.06
C ILE A 4 12.28 11.67 3.81
N SER A 5 13.01 10.72 3.23
CA SER A 5 12.56 9.99 2.05
C SER A 5 11.36 9.08 2.34
N GLU A 6 11.31 8.45 3.51
CA GLU A 6 10.17 7.61 3.91
C GLU A 6 8.91 8.44 4.14
N VAL A 7 9.06 9.58 4.83
CA VAL A 7 7.95 10.52 5.02
C VAL A 7 7.46 11.05 3.68
N LEU A 8 8.36 11.38 2.74
CA LEU A 8 7.97 11.79 1.40
C LEU A 8 7.26 10.67 0.63
N ASN A 9 7.75 9.43 0.70
CA ASN A 9 7.08 8.28 0.08
C ASN A 9 5.67 8.09 0.66
N LEU A 10 5.51 8.17 1.98
CA LEU A 10 4.19 8.07 2.61
C LEU A 10 3.25 9.19 2.13
N ILE A 11 3.73 10.42 1.98
CA ILE A 11 2.93 11.53 1.45
C ILE A 11 2.49 11.26 0.01
N PHE A 12 3.41 10.86 -0.86
CA PHE A 12 3.10 10.59 -2.27
C PHE A 12 2.13 9.41 -2.42
N ASP A 13 2.34 8.33 -1.67
CA ASP A 13 1.45 7.18 -1.67
C ASP A 13 0.07 7.54 -1.13
N SER A 14 -0.02 8.39 -0.11
CA SER A 14 -1.29 8.87 0.42
C SER A 14 -2.08 9.64 -0.65
N VAL A 15 -1.41 10.52 -1.40
CA VAL A 15 -2.03 11.27 -2.50
C VAL A 15 -2.46 10.32 -3.62
N GLY A 16 -1.61 9.37 -4.00
CA GLY A 16 -1.93 8.36 -5.02
C GLY A 16 -3.13 7.50 -4.62
N LEU A 17 -3.21 7.08 -3.36
CA LEU A 17 -4.33 6.30 -2.81
C LEU A 17 -5.63 7.12 -2.83
N LEU A 18 -5.57 8.40 -2.42
CA LEU A 18 -6.73 9.30 -2.46
C LEU A 18 -7.26 9.49 -3.88
N ILE A 19 -6.38 9.73 -4.86
CA ILE A 19 -6.77 9.84 -6.27
C ILE A 19 -7.41 8.54 -6.74
N THR A 20 -6.79 7.40 -6.45
CA THR A 20 -7.30 6.07 -6.84
C THR A 20 -8.68 5.80 -6.25
N LEU A 21 -8.89 6.09 -4.96
CA LEU A 21 -10.19 5.96 -4.30
C LEU A 21 -11.24 6.90 -4.88
N ARG A 22 -10.85 8.13 -5.25
CA ARG A 22 -11.75 9.09 -5.89
C ARG A 22 -12.18 8.62 -7.27
N LEU A 23 -11.24 8.09 -8.07
CA LEU A 23 -11.54 7.53 -9.39
C LEU A 23 -12.44 6.28 -9.27
N LEU A 24 -12.20 5.44 -8.26
CA LEU A 24 -13.01 4.25 -7.98
C LEU A 24 -14.45 4.63 -7.63
N THR A 25 -14.62 5.57 -6.70
CA THR A 25 -15.95 6.03 -6.24
C THR A 25 -16.70 6.79 -7.33
N ALA A 26 -15.98 7.46 -8.24
CA ALA A 26 -16.55 8.09 -9.43
C ALA A 26 -16.89 7.09 -10.56
N GLY A 27 -16.51 5.81 -10.44
CA GLY A 27 -16.72 4.81 -11.48
C GLY A 27 -15.88 5.02 -12.75
N LEU A 28 -14.81 5.83 -12.67
CA LEU A 28 -13.93 6.14 -13.79
C LEU A 28 -12.89 5.04 -14.04
N ILE A 29 -12.65 4.18 -13.05
CA ILE A 29 -11.79 3.00 -13.16
C ILE A 29 -12.57 1.72 -12.84
N PRO A 30 -12.17 0.57 -13.40
CA PRO A 30 -12.76 -0.72 -13.04
C PRO A 30 -12.59 -1.00 -11.54
N LYS A 31 -13.55 -1.74 -10.97
CA LYS A 31 -13.57 -2.07 -9.54
C LYS A 31 -12.63 -3.23 -9.22
N PHE A 32 -11.33 -2.98 -9.31
CA PHE A 32 -10.28 -3.91 -8.95
C PHE A 32 -10.07 -3.92 -7.43
N HIS A 33 -10.95 -4.60 -6.71
CA HIS A 33 -10.96 -4.61 -5.24
C HIS A 33 -9.67 -5.19 -4.67
N PHE A 34 -9.14 -6.27 -5.25
CA PHE A 34 -7.89 -6.89 -4.78
C PHE A 34 -6.68 -6.01 -5.08
N LEU A 35 -6.66 -5.34 -6.23
CA LEU A 35 -5.61 -4.39 -6.58
C LEU A 35 -5.56 -3.23 -5.56
N ILE A 36 -6.71 -2.65 -5.26
CA ILE A 36 -6.83 -1.49 -4.38
C ILE A 36 -6.49 -1.86 -2.93
N LEU A 37 -6.91 -3.05 -2.47
CA LEU A 37 -6.48 -3.58 -1.18
C LEU A 37 -4.96 -3.81 -1.12
N GLY A 38 -4.33 -4.23 -2.22
CA GLY A 38 -2.88 -4.37 -2.30
C GLY A 38 -2.17 -3.02 -2.14
N PHE A 39 -2.64 -1.97 -2.81
CA PHE A 39 -2.13 -0.61 -2.61
C PHE A 39 -2.34 -0.08 -1.19
N LEU A 40 -3.48 -0.41 -0.57
CA LEU A 40 -3.72 -0.07 0.83
C LEU A 40 -2.76 -0.79 1.79
N CYS A 41 -2.38 -2.03 1.47
CA CYS A 41 -1.36 -2.76 2.23
C CYS A 41 0.02 -2.11 2.10
N ILE A 42 0.41 -1.66 0.90
CA ILE A 42 1.66 -0.91 0.69
C ILE A 42 1.65 0.40 1.50
N TRP A 43 0.54 1.13 1.48
CA TRP A 43 0.40 2.37 2.24
C TRP A 43 0.55 2.13 3.75
N LEU A 44 -0.05 1.06 4.29
CA LEU A 44 0.14 0.64 5.68
C LEU A 44 1.59 0.24 5.97
N SER A 45 2.24 -0.45 5.04
CA SER A 45 3.67 -0.79 5.12
C SER A 45 4.53 0.46 5.32
N ASN A 46 4.31 1.50 4.49
CA ASN A 46 5.04 2.76 4.57
C ASN A 46 4.77 3.52 5.89
N ILE A 47 3.58 3.37 6.50
CA ILE A 47 3.36 3.89 7.84
C ILE A 47 4.27 3.18 8.84
N PHE A 48 4.35 1.85 8.76
CA PHE A 48 5.22 1.09 9.66
C PHE A 48 6.68 1.43 9.46
N THR A 49 7.14 1.61 8.22
CA THR A 49 8.51 2.08 7.92
C THR A 49 8.80 3.43 8.58
N VAL A 50 7.89 4.40 8.46
CA VAL A 50 8.07 5.72 9.09
C VAL A 50 8.09 5.58 10.61
N VAL A 51 7.20 4.78 11.20
CA VAL A 51 7.12 4.59 12.66
C VAL A 51 8.32 3.80 13.19
N GLU A 52 8.84 2.83 12.43
CA GLU A 52 10.06 2.08 12.73
C GLU A 52 11.22 3.02 13.03
N GLY A 53 11.38 4.08 12.22
CA GLY A 53 12.42 5.10 12.41
C GLY A 53 12.29 5.93 13.70
N PHE A 54 11.21 5.78 14.47
CA PHE A 54 11.01 6.49 15.74
C PHE A 54 10.85 5.55 16.95
N TRP A 55 10.24 4.37 16.79
CA TRP A 55 9.88 3.50 17.92
C TRP A 55 9.77 2.02 17.53
N PHE A 56 10.10 1.10 18.45
CA PHE A 56 9.91 -0.36 18.30
C PHE A 56 10.36 -0.96 16.94
N HIS A 57 11.62 -0.68 16.55
CA HIS A 57 12.21 -1.06 15.26
C HIS A 57 11.88 -2.49 14.80
N ASP A 58 12.21 -3.52 15.57
CA ASP A 58 12.01 -4.92 15.14
C ASP A 58 10.54 -5.29 14.89
N PHE A 59 9.62 -4.72 15.68
CA PHE A 59 8.20 -4.99 15.54
C PHE A 59 7.61 -4.31 14.30
N PHE A 60 7.95 -3.04 14.08
CA PHE A 60 7.47 -2.31 12.91
C PHE A 60 8.10 -2.80 11.61
N ASN A 61 9.37 -3.20 11.65
CA ASN A 61 10.03 -3.87 10.53
C ASN A 61 9.33 -5.19 10.15
N LEU A 62 8.92 -5.99 11.13
CA LEU A 62 8.14 -7.21 10.88
C LEU A 62 6.78 -6.91 10.26
N LEU A 63 6.09 -5.87 10.76
CA LEU A 63 4.81 -5.43 10.21
C LEU A 63 4.96 -4.92 8.77
N GLU A 64 5.94 -4.06 8.49
CA GLU A 64 6.28 -3.59 7.15
C GLU A 64 6.39 -4.78 6.18
N HIS A 65 7.29 -5.72 6.49
CA HIS A 65 7.53 -6.87 5.62
C HIS A 65 6.30 -7.77 5.47
N SER A 66 5.52 -7.95 6.54
CA SER A 66 4.28 -8.73 6.50
C SER A 66 3.23 -8.10 5.57
N PHE A 67 3.13 -6.77 5.57
CA PHE A 67 2.21 -6.04 4.70
C PHE A 67 2.67 -6.00 3.25
N TYR A 68 3.98 -5.93 2.98
CA TYR A 68 4.51 -6.14 1.62
C TYR A 68 4.21 -7.54 1.08
N PHE A 69 4.36 -8.57 1.92
CA PHE A 69 4.02 -9.94 1.56
C PHE A 69 2.51 -10.09 1.27
N LEU A 70 1.65 -9.50 2.10
CA LEU A 70 0.21 -9.52 1.88
C LEU A 70 -0.17 -8.78 0.59
N ALA A 71 0.44 -7.62 0.32
CA ALA A 71 0.21 -6.84 -0.90
C ALA A 71 0.55 -7.65 -2.16
N SER A 72 1.67 -8.37 -2.15
CA SER A 72 2.09 -9.19 -3.29
C SER A 72 1.14 -10.37 -3.55
N ILE A 73 0.60 -11.01 -2.50
CA ILE A 73 -0.48 -12.00 -2.65
C ILE A 73 -1.73 -11.37 -3.27
N LEU A 74 -2.16 -10.19 -2.78
CA LEU A 74 -3.33 -9.50 -3.29
C LEU A 74 -3.19 -9.12 -4.77
N PHE A 75 -2.01 -8.67 -5.20
CA PHE A 75 -1.74 -8.39 -6.61
C PHE A 75 -1.81 -9.63 -7.48
N LEU A 76 -1.28 -10.76 -7.02
CA LEU A 76 -1.38 -12.03 -7.74
C LEU A 76 -2.84 -12.48 -7.88
N VAL A 77 -3.64 -12.33 -6.82
CA VAL A 77 -5.08 -12.64 -6.85
C VAL A 77 -5.82 -11.69 -7.81
N SER A 78 -5.51 -10.39 -7.78
CA SER A 78 -6.11 -9.38 -8.67
C SER A 78 -5.82 -9.68 -10.14
N LEU A 79 -4.56 -10.01 -10.48
CA LEU A 79 -4.20 -10.39 -11.85
C LEU A 79 -5.07 -11.53 -12.37
N LYS A 80 -5.23 -12.59 -11.58
CA LYS A 80 -5.98 -13.78 -11.98
C LYS A 80 -7.50 -13.56 -12.02
N LYS A 81 -8.05 -12.81 -11.06
CA LYS A 81 -9.51 -12.70 -10.86
C LYS A 81 -10.14 -11.44 -11.43
N GLU A 82 -9.36 -10.43 -11.74
CA GLU A 82 -9.88 -9.12 -12.12
C GLU A 82 -9.32 -8.62 -13.46
N ILE A 83 -8.04 -8.88 -13.75
CA ILE A 83 -7.36 -8.34 -14.95
C ILE A 83 -7.37 -9.32 -16.13
N LEU A 84 -7.06 -10.59 -15.90
CA LEU A 84 -6.95 -11.61 -16.95
C LEU A 84 -8.24 -12.41 -17.20
N VAL A 85 -9.38 -11.90 -16.71
CA VAL A 85 -10.71 -12.52 -16.92
C VAL A 85 -11.22 -12.25 -18.33
#